data_AF-A0A4R3SMW5-F1
#
_entry.id   AF-A0A4R3SMW5-F1
#
_cell.length_a   1.000
_cell.length_b   1.000
_cell.length_c   1.000
_cell.angle_alpha   90.00
_cell.angle_beta   90.00
_cell.angle_gamma   90.00
#
_symmetry.space_group_name_H-M   'P 1'
#
loop_
_entity.id
_entity.type
_entity.pdbx_description
1 polymer ?
#
loop_
_entity_poly.entity_id
_entity_poly.type
_entity_poly.pdbx_seq_one_letter_code
_entity_poly.pdbx_strand_id
1 'polypeptide(L)'
;MTDATVQVVPDRRRVLQRRIRWIVAATITYNVIEAVIAIAAGSVASSTALIGFGLDSVIEVLSAAAVAWQFAGPDPEARERVALKVIAVSFFALALYVSVDAVLTLTGMREPEHSTVGIVLAAVSLAVMPFLSLLERRTGKELGSASAIADSKQTLVCSYLSAAVLVGLLLNTLFGWSWADPVAGLVVVVFAVREGLEAWRGDACKQPVAALTGERAADACDCC
;
A
#
# COMPACT_ATOMS: atom_id res chain seq x y z
N MET A 1 35.96 -28.90 27.07
CA MET A 1 35.15 -27.69 27.28
C MET A 1 35.50 -26.71 26.17
N THR A 2 34.86 -26.84 25.01
CA THR A 2 34.72 -25.78 23.98
C THR A 2 33.84 -26.30 22.84
N ASP A 3 33.05 -25.37 22.31
CA ASP A 3 32.41 -25.36 20.98
C ASP A 3 30.92 -25.73 20.90
N ALA A 4 30.09 -24.84 21.45
CA ALA A 4 28.63 -24.86 21.35
C ALA A 4 28.09 -23.49 20.89
N THR A 5 28.77 -22.86 19.92
CA THR A 5 28.30 -21.62 19.31
C THR A 5 28.20 -21.79 17.79
N VAL A 6 27.02 -21.44 17.26
CA VAL A 6 26.74 -21.14 15.84
C VAL A 6 26.33 -22.30 14.91
N GLN A 7 25.25 -23.01 15.24
CA GLN A 7 24.42 -23.74 14.24
C GLN A 7 22.92 -23.39 14.30
N VAL A 8 22.49 -22.50 15.20
CA VAL A 8 21.05 -22.15 15.42
C VAL A 8 20.54 -21.03 14.47
N VAL A 9 21.43 -20.37 13.73
CA VAL A 9 21.13 -19.18 12.91
C VAL A 9 20.50 -19.48 11.52
N PRO A 10 20.84 -20.57 10.80
CA PRO A 10 20.29 -20.86 9.46
C PRO A 10 18.80 -21.21 9.45
N ASP A 11 18.31 -21.97 10.44
CA ASP A 11 16.91 -22.40 10.50
C ASP A 11 15.96 -21.26 10.83
N ARG A 12 16.34 -20.36 11.75
CA ARG A 12 15.53 -19.19 12.11
C ARG A 12 15.34 -18.25 10.92
N ARG A 13 16.36 -18.06 10.07
CA ARG A 13 16.28 -17.23 8.85
C ARG A 13 15.33 -17.84 7.81
N ARG A 14 15.36 -19.16 7.60
CA ARG A 14 14.44 -19.86 6.68
C ARG A 14 12.99 -19.80 7.16
N VAL A 15 12.75 -19.97 8.46
CA VAL A 15 11.41 -19.84 9.06
C VAL A 15 10.87 -18.42 8.91
N LEU A 16 11.69 -17.40 9.19
CA LEU A 16 11.31 -16.00 9.03
C LEU A 16 11.04 -15.64 7.55
N GLN A 17 11.86 -16.12 6.60
CA GLN A 17 11.61 -15.95 5.16
C GLN A 17 10.30 -16.59 4.70
N ARG A 18 9.95 -17.78 5.21
CA ARG A 18 8.65 -18.40 4.94
C ARG A 18 7.51 -17.57 5.53
N ARG A 19 7.69 -17.07 6.76
CA ARG A 19 6.69 -16.26 7.45
C ARG A 19 6.40 -14.96 6.71
N ILE A 20 7.44 -14.26 6.24
CA ILE A 20 7.24 -13.00 5.52
C ILE A 20 6.56 -13.19 4.17
N ARG A 21 6.89 -14.27 3.44
CA ARG A 21 6.19 -14.63 2.20
C ARG A 21 4.70 -14.89 2.43
N TRP A 22 4.35 -15.56 3.53
CA TRP A 22 2.95 -15.78 3.90
C TRP A 22 2.24 -14.49 4.31
N ILE A 23 2.92 -13.61 5.04
CA ILE A 23 2.38 -12.30 5.41
C ILE A 23 2.09 -11.47 4.15
N VAL A 24 3.08 -11.31 3.27
CA VAL A 24 2.91 -10.56 2.01
C VAL A 24 1.82 -11.15 1.13
N ALA A 25 1.76 -12.48 0.98
CA ALA A 25 0.70 -13.13 0.21
C ALA A 25 -0.70 -12.91 0.82
N ALA A 26 -0.80 -12.92 2.15
CA ALA A 26 -2.05 -12.61 2.84
C ALA A 26 -2.45 -11.14 2.65
N THR A 27 -1.50 -10.20 2.75
CA THR A 27 -1.72 -8.77 2.51
C THR A 27 -2.21 -8.53 1.08
N ILE A 28 -1.54 -9.08 0.07
CA ILE A 28 -1.97 -8.99 -1.34
C ILE A 28 -3.38 -9.56 -1.51
N THR A 29 -3.67 -10.74 -0.96
CA THR A 29 -5.00 -11.37 -1.08
C THR A 29 -6.08 -10.50 -0.43
N TYR A 30 -5.79 -9.95 0.75
CA TYR A 30 -6.69 -9.05 1.46
C TYR A 30 -6.98 -7.79 0.62
N ASN A 31 -5.95 -7.14 0.08
CA ASN A 31 -6.08 -5.94 -0.74
C ASN A 31 -6.82 -6.19 -2.06
N VAL A 32 -6.67 -7.37 -2.67
CA VAL A 32 -7.47 -7.75 -3.85
C VAL A 32 -8.95 -7.87 -3.48
N ILE A 33 -9.27 -8.54 -2.38
CA ILE A 33 -10.66 -8.68 -1.91
C ILE A 33 -11.24 -7.31 -1.59
N GLU A 34 -10.48 -6.47 -0.87
CA GLU A 34 -10.87 -5.12 -0.53
C GLU A 34 -11.14 -4.26 -1.77
N ALA A 35 -10.23 -4.27 -2.75
CA ALA A 35 -10.39 -3.56 -4.03
C ALA A 35 -11.71 -3.93 -4.72
N VAL A 36 -11.99 -5.24 -4.83
CA VAL A 36 -13.20 -5.73 -5.50
C VAL A 36 -14.46 -5.25 -4.77
N ILE A 37 -14.49 -5.39 -3.44
CA ILE A 37 -15.66 -4.99 -2.65
C ILE A 37 -15.83 -3.47 -2.68
N ALA A 38 -14.76 -2.71 -2.50
CA ALA A 38 -14.76 -1.25 -2.49
C ALA A 38 -15.20 -0.68 -3.84
N ILE A 39 -14.61 -1.13 -4.96
CA ILE A 39 -14.97 -0.62 -6.29
C ILE A 39 -16.43 -0.98 -6.62
N ALA A 40 -16.87 -2.21 -6.31
CA ALA A 40 -18.24 -2.62 -6.57
C ALA A 40 -19.24 -1.81 -5.73
N ALA A 41 -19.02 -1.73 -4.41
CA ALA A 41 -19.90 -0.97 -3.50
C ALA A 41 -19.86 0.54 -3.77
N GLY A 42 -18.70 1.08 -4.16
CA GLY A 42 -18.53 2.48 -4.51
C GLY A 42 -19.22 2.83 -5.81
N SER A 43 -19.17 1.94 -6.80
CA SER A 43 -19.88 2.11 -8.08
C SER A 43 -21.39 2.07 -7.89
N VAL A 44 -21.90 1.15 -7.06
CA VAL A 44 -23.34 1.05 -6.77
C VAL A 44 -23.83 2.26 -5.98
N ALA A 45 -23.05 2.73 -5.01
CA ALA A 45 -23.42 3.85 -4.15
C ALA A 45 -23.01 5.23 -4.69
N SER A 46 -22.40 5.31 -5.88
CA SER A 46 -21.79 6.53 -6.41
C SER A 46 -20.88 7.26 -5.40
N SER A 47 -20.12 6.49 -4.62
CA SER A 47 -19.22 7.00 -3.57
C SER A 47 -17.80 7.16 -4.13
N THR A 48 -17.38 8.41 -4.25
CA THR A 48 -16.06 8.80 -4.71
C THR A 48 -14.97 8.32 -3.75
N ALA A 49 -15.21 8.46 -2.44
CA ALA A 49 -14.26 8.03 -1.43
C ALA A 49 -14.02 6.51 -1.49
N LEU A 50 -15.09 5.73 -1.67
CA LEU A 50 -15.01 4.27 -1.68
C LEU A 50 -14.38 3.73 -2.96
N ILE A 51 -14.65 4.35 -4.12
CA ILE A 51 -13.96 4.00 -5.36
C ILE A 51 -12.46 4.36 -5.25
N GLY A 52 -12.14 5.53 -4.72
CA GLY A 52 -10.75 5.93 -4.47
C GLY A 52 -10.01 4.97 -3.54
N PHE A 53 -10.67 4.52 -2.47
CA PHE A 53 -10.16 3.50 -1.57
C PHE A 53 -9.89 2.17 -2.28
N GLY A 54 -10.83 1.67 -3.06
CA GLY A 54 -10.63 0.42 -3.79
C GLY A 54 -9.52 0.48 -4.85
N LEU A 55 -9.37 1.62 -5.51
CA LEU A 55 -8.28 1.85 -6.46
C LEU A 55 -6.92 1.98 -5.77
N ASP A 56 -6.85 2.48 -4.54
CA ASP A 56 -5.64 2.46 -3.71
C ASP A 56 -5.18 1.02 -3.41
N SER A 57 -6.12 0.13 -3.00
CA SER A 57 -5.81 -1.28 -2.78
C SER A 57 -5.32 -1.98 -4.07
N VAL A 58 -5.84 -1.59 -5.26
CA VAL A 58 -5.30 -2.06 -6.55
C VAL A 58 -3.86 -1.62 -6.77
N ILE A 59 -3.54 -0.35 -6.46
CA ILE A 59 -2.17 0.16 -6.57
C ILE A 59 -1.24 -0.58 -5.62
N GLU A 60 -1.68 -0.90 -4.40
CA GLU A 60 -0.89 -1.68 -3.45
C GLU A 60 -0.51 -3.04 -4.04
N VAL A 61 -1.48 -3.75 -4.63
CA VAL A 61 -1.24 -5.05 -5.30
C VAL A 61 -0.31 -4.91 -6.50
N LEU A 62 -0.50 -3.90 -7.35
CA LEU A 62 0.35 -3.64 -8.51
C LEU A 62 1.78 -3.29 -8.09
N SER A 63 1.94 -2.50 -7.02
CA SER A 63 3.25 -2.12 -6.49
C SER A 63 3.99 -3.34 -5.92
N ALA A 64 3.30 -4.20 -5.15
CA ALA A 64 3.87 -5.44 -4.64
C ALA A 64 4.28 -6.39 -5.78
N ALA A 65 3.45 -6.49 -6.83
CA ALA A 65 3.77 -7.27 -8.02
C ALA A 65 4.97 -6.69 -8.80
N ALA A 66 5.05 -5.37 -8.95
CA ALA A 66 6.16 -4.68 -9.61
C ALA A 66 7.48 -4.88 -8.84
N VAL A 67 7.45 -4.81 -7.51
CA VAL A 67 8.60 -5.11 -6.64
C VAL A 67 8.98 -6.58 -6.73
N ALA A 68 8.03 -7.52 -6.74
CA ALA A 68 8.35 -8.93 -6.94
C ALA A 68 9.01 -9.19 -8.31
N TRP A 69 8.56 -8.50 -9.35
CA TRP A 69 9.10 -8.61 -10.70
C TRP A 69 10.53 -8.05 -10.84
N GLN A 70 10.88 -7.03 -10.06
CA GLN A 70 12.21 -6.42 -10.11
C GLN A 70 13.32 -7.41 -9.71
N PHE A 71 13.03 -8.35 -8.81
CA PHE A 71 13.96 -9.37 -8.33
C PHE A 71 13.96 -10.68 -9.14
N ALA A 72 13.08 -10.80 -10.14
CA ALA A 72 12.91 -12.03 -10.91
C ALA A 72 13.88 -12.15 -12.10
N GLY A 73 14.85 -11.25 -12.29
CA GLY A 73 15.73 -11.27 -13.46
C GLY A 73 17.09 -10.58 -13.29
N PRO A 74 17.92 -10.61 -14.35
CA PRO A 74 19.35 -10.37 -14.26
C PRO A 74 19.79 -8.90 -14.09
N ASP A 75 18.87 -7.92 -14.18
CA ASP A 75 19.18 -6.50 -13.99
C ASP A 75 18.14 -5.84 -13.05
N PRO A 76 18.37 -5.91 -11.73
CA PRO A 76 17.45 -5.37 -10.74
C PRO A 76 17.33 -3.84 -10.75
N GLU A 77 18.43 -3.11 -11.02
CA GLU A 77 18.46 -1.64 -10.95
C GLU A 77 17.65 -0.99 -12.09
N ALA A 78 17.78 -1.51 -13.33
CA ALA A 78 16.98 -1.02 -14.44
C ALA A 78 15.49 -1.32 -14.22
N ARG A 79 15.17 -2.48 -13.66
CA ARG A 79 13.80 -2.88 -13.33
C ARG A 79 13.20 -2.09 -12.17
N GLU A 80 13.99 -1.74 -11.16
CA GLU A 80 13.57 -0.88 -10.06
C GLU A 80 13.10 0.49 -10.57
N ARG A 81 13.85 1.12 -11.48
CA ARG A 81 13.42 2.39 -12.11
C ARG A 81 12.12 2.25 -12.89
N VAL A 82 11.92 1.10 -13.56
CA VAL A 82 10.67 0.82 -14.28
C VAL A 82 9.53 0.61 -13.29
N ALA A 83 9.74 -0.16 -12.22
CA ALA A 83 8.75 -0.40 -11.18
C ALA A 83 8.31 0.91 -10.51
N LEU A 84 9.25 1.77 -10.12
CA LEU A 84 8.96 3.08 -9.54
C LEU A 84 8.17 3.99 -10.49
N LYS A 85 8.50 3.99 -11.79
CA LYS A 85 7.72 4.73 -12.79
C LYS A 85 6.30 4.19 -12.95
N VAL A 86 6.13 2.87 -13.00
CA VAL A 86 4.80 2.23 -13.07
C VAL A 86 3.96 2.59 -11.85
N ILE A 87 4.56 2.53 -10.65
CA ILE A 87 3.92 2.91 -9.39
C ILE A 87 3.50 4.39 -9.44
N ALA A 88 4.42 5.29 -9.81
CA ALA A 88 4.15 6.72 -9.90
C ALA A 88 3.02 7.04 -10.89
N VAL A 89 3.04 6.45 -12.09
CA VAL A 89 1.97 6.62 -13.09
C VAL A 89 0.63 6.11 -12.56
N SER A 90 0.63 5.00 -11.82
CA SER A 90 -0.60 4.44 -11.25
C SER A 90 -1.20 5.38 -10.19
N PHE A 91 -0.39 5.96 -9.31
CA PHE A 91 -0.83 6.97 -8.35
C PHE A 91 -1.39 8.23 -9.02
N PHE A 92 -0.75 8.72 -10.09
CA PHE A 92 -1.29 9.86 -10.84
C PHE A 92 -2.60 9.52 -11.57
N ALA A 93 -2.74 8.30 -12.08
CA ALA A 93 -3.97 7.83 -12.70
C ALA A 93 -5.12 7.73 -11.68
N LEU A 94 -4.86 7.19 -10.49
CA LEU A 94 -5.80 7.19 -9.36
C LEU A 94 -6.22 8.63 -9.01
N ALA A 95 -5.25 9.51 -8.80
CA ALA A 95 -5.50 10.90 -8.45
C ALA A 95 -6.38 11.61 -9.48
N LEU A 96 -6.11 11.40 -10.78
CA LEU A 96 -6.92 11.96 -11.86
C LEU A 96 -8.35 11.42 -11.83
N TYR A 97 -8.52 10.10 -11.75
CA TYR A 97 -9.83 9.46 -11.75
C TYR A 97 -10.70 9.95 -10.58
N VAL A 98 -10.17 9.90 -9.36
CA VAL A 98 -10.88 10.31 -8.15
C VAL A 98 -11.16 11.82 -8.16
N SER A 99 -10.26 12.64 -8.70
CA SER A 99 -10.51 14.08 -8.86
C SER A 99 -11.68 14.36 -9.81
N VAL A 100 -11.72 13.69 -10.97
CA VAL A 100 -12.83 13.82 -11.91
C VAL A 100 -14.12 13.39 -11.25
N ASP A 101 -14.13 12.22 -10.60
CA ASP A 101 -15.31 11.72 -9.91
C ASP A 101 -15.80 12.66 -8.80
N ALA A 102 -14.89 13.18 -7.97
CA ALA A 102 -15.22 14.16 -6.93
C ALA A 102 -15.87 15.42 -7.50
N VAL A 103 -15.37 15.94 -8.62
CA VAL A 103 -15.94 17.11 -9.30
C VAL A 103 -17.32 16.80 -9.88
N LEU A 104 -17.53 15.62 -10.47
CA LEU A 104 -18.84 15.21 -10.98
C LEU A 104 -19.88 15.10 -9.84
N THR A 105 -19.49 14.53 -8.70
CA THR A 105 -20.34 14.39 -7.51
C THR A 105 -20.64 15.75 -6.88
N LEU A 106 -19.65 16.65 -6.75
CA LEU A 106 -19.84 17.99 -6.19
C LEU A 106 -20.68 18.92 -7.08
N THR A 107 -20.66 18.70 -8.40
CA THR A 107 -21.47 19.48 -9.36
C THR A 107 -22.91 18.97 -9.47
N GLY A 108 -23.27 17.93 -8.70
CA GLY A 108 -24.62 17.35 -8.68
C GLY A 108 -24.92 16.45 -9.88
N MET A 109 -23.91 16.06 -10.67
CA MET A 109 -24.09 15.08 -11.75
C MET A 109 -24.15 13.64 -11.24
N ARG A 110 -23.74 13.40 -9.99
CA ARG A 110 -23.86 12.13 -9.26
C ARG A 110 -24.32 12.41 -7.83
N GLU A 111 -25.33 11.69 -7.36
CA GLU A 111 -25.75 11.76 -5.96
C GLU A 111 -25.13 10.56 -5.20
N PRO A 112 -24.33 10.80 -4.15
CA PRO A 112 -23.72 9.73 -3.36
C PRO A 112 -24.78 9.11 -2.44
N GLU A 113 -25.14 7.85 -2.72
CA GLU A 113 -26.03 7.06 -1.89
C GLU A 113 -25.28 6.43 -0.70
N HIS A 114 -26.04 6.00 0.31
CA HIS A 114 -25.48 5.40 1.51
C HIS A 114 -24.96 3.98 1.24
N SER A 115 -23.65 3.78 1.41
CA SER A 115 -23.03 2.45 1.30
C SER A 115 -22.76 1.83 2.67
N THR A 116 -23.70 1.03 3.18
CA THR A 116 -23.49 0.24 4.41
C THR A 116 -22.31 -0.73 4.25
N VAL A 117 -22.15 -1.30 3.06
CA VAL A 117 -21.01 -2.16 2.70
C VAL A 117 -19.70 -1.38 2.78
N GLY A 118 -19.66 -0.15 2.27
CA GLY A 118 -18.49 0.72 2.36
C GLY A 118 -18.08 1.06 3.80
N ILE A 119 -19.05 1.34 4.67
CA ILE A 119 -18.79 1.62 6.09
C ILE A 119 -18.21 0.39 6.78
N VAL A 120 -18.81 -0.78 6.59
CA VAL A 120 -18.31 -2.03 7.16
C VAL A 120 -16.92 -2.34 6.64
N LEU A 121 -16.68 -2.20 5.34
CA LEU A 121 -15.38 -2.44 4.73
C LEU A 121 -14.32 -1.51 5.31
N ALA A 122 -14.56 -0.19 5.29
CA ALA A 122 -13.61 0.79 5.82
C ALA A 122 -13.33 0.58 7.32
N ALA A 123 -14.34 0.19 8.11
CA ALA A 123 -14.16 -0.15 9.52
C ALA A 123 -13.31 -1.42 9.73
N VAL A 124 -13.55 -2.46 8.91
CA VAL A 124 -12.75 -3.69 8.94
C VAL A 124 -11.30 -3.40 8.54
N SER A 125 -11.08 -2.65 7.46
CA SER A 125 -9.74 -2.26 7.00
C SER A 125 -9.00 -1.44 8.04
N LEU A 126 -9.68 -0.47 8.67
CA LEU A 126 -9.13 0.33 9.77
C LEU A 126 -8.72 -0.53 10.98
N ALA A 127 -9.35 -1.68 11.21
CA ALA A 127 -8.99 -2.59 12.29
C ALA A 127 -7.90 -3.59 11.90
N VAL A 128 -7.96 -4.15 10.68
CA VAL A 128 -7.10 -5.24 10.22
C VAL A 128 -5.74 -4.72 9.74
N MET A 129 -5.70 -3.65 8.95
CA MET A 129 -4.47 -3.15 8.33
C MET A 129 -3.41 -2.70 9.34
N PRO A 130 -3.72 -1.98 10.45
CA PRO A 130 -2.71 -1.64 11.44
C PRO A 130 -2.08 -2.88 12.09
N PHE A 131 -2.88 -3.94 12.29
CA PHE A 131 -2.38 -5.19 12.84
C PHE A 131 -1.42 -5.89 11.87
N LEU A 132 -1.79 -5.98 10.59
CA LEU A 132 -0.92 -6.52 9.54
C LEU A 132 0.38 -5.73 9.42
N SER A 133 0.28 -4.40 9.35
CA SER A 133 1.44 -3.49 9.34
C SER A 133 2.37 -3.72 10.52
N LEU A 134 1.84 -3.88 11.74
CA LEU A 134 2.66 -4.14 12.92
C LEU A 134 3.37 -5.49 12.87
N LEU A 135 2.66 -6.55 12.44
CA LEU A 135 3.24 -7.89 12.31
C LEU A 135 4.34 -7.92 11.25
N GLU A 136 4.09 -7.31 10.11
CA GLU A 136 5.05 -7.22 9.02
C GLU A 136 6.26 -6.39 9.43
N ARG A 137 6.05 -5.21 10.04
CA ARG A 137 7.14 -4.35 10.50
C ARG A 137 8.02 -5.01 11.55
N ARG A 138 7.44 -5.78 12.47
CA ARG A 138 8.21 -6.56 13.46
C ARG A 138 9.04 -7.65 12.78
N THR A 139 8.40 -8.43 11.91
CA THR A 139 9.06 -9.53 11.19
C THR A 139 10.16 -9.01 10.25
N GLY A 140 9.91 -7.89 9.55
CA GLY A 140 10.86 -7.21 8.69
C GLY A 140 12.07 -6.67 9.45
N LYS A 141 11.87 -6.07 10.63
CA LYS A 141 12.97 -5.63 11.51
C LYS A 141 13.81 -6.80 12.01
N GLU A 142 13.19 -7.89 12.44
CA GLU A 142 13.90 -9.10 12.88
C GLU A 142 14.71 -9.76 11.75
N LEU A 143 14.23 -9.64 10.51
CA LEU A 143 14.91 -10.14 9.31
C LEU A 143 15.95 -9.18 8.72
N GLY A 144 15.97 -7.91 9.17
CA GLY A 144 16.69 -6.85 8.49
C GLY A 144 16.19 -6.55 7.07
N SER A 145 14.95 -6.95 6.73
CA SER A 145 14.34 -6.73 5.42
C SER A 145 13.64 -5.38 5.41
N ALA A 146 14.22 -4.39 4.73
CA ALA A 146 13.53 -3.11 4.64
C ALA A 146 12.53 -3.02 3.50
N SER A 147 12.48 -3.98 2.57
CA SER A 147 11.32 -4.12 1.67
C SER A 147 10.04 -4.36 2.46
N ALA A 148 10.07 -5.25 3.46
CA ALA A 148 8.93 -5.47 4.35
C ALA A 148 8.65 -4.30 5.29
N ILE A 149 9.67 -3.54 5.69
CA ILE A 149 9.46 -2.31 6.47
C ILE A 149 8.80 -1.24 5.59
N ALA A 150 9.16 -1.14 4.31
CA ALA A 150 8.52 -0.24 3.36
C ALA A 150 7.05 -0.63 3.12
N ASP A 151 6.78 -1.91 2.84
CA ASP A 151 5.42 -2.45 2.65
C ASP A 151 4.53 -2.16 3.86
N SER A 152 5.05 -2.41 5.07
CA SER A 152 4.33 -2.12 6.31
C SER A 152 3.94 -0.64 6.48
N LYS A 153 4.71 0.30 5.90
CA LYS A 153 4.35 1.73 5.94
C LYS A 153 3.22 2.03 4.96
N GLN A 154 3.20 1.38 3.81
CA GLN A 154 2.15 1.56 2.80
C GLN A 154 0.80 1.07 3.35
N THR A 155 0.76 -0.13 3.94
CA THR A 155 -0.45 -0.64 4.62
C THR A 155 -0.93 0.29 5.77
N LEU A 156 -0.01 1.02 6.41
CA LEU A 156 -0.34 2.05 7.41
C LEU A 156 -1.00 3.29 6.78
N VAL A 157 -0.57 3.70 5.59
CA VAL A 157 -1.21 4.78 4.82
C VAL A 157 -2.64 4.38 4.45
N CYS A 158 -2.84 3.15 3.98
CA CYS A 158 -4.17 2.61 3.68
C CYS A 158 -5.10 2.60 4.91
N SER A 159 -4.54 2.42 6.12
CA SER A 159 -5.30 2.57 7.37
C SER A 159 -5.77 4.01 7.60
N TYR A 160 -4.93 5.02 7.33
CA TYR A 160 -5.35 6.42 7.43
C TYR A 160 -6.37 6.81 6.36
N LEU A 161 -6.24 6.27 5.15
CA LEU A 161 -7.22 6.46 4.08
C LEU A 161 -8.56 5.79 4.45
N SER A 162 -8.52 4.57 5.01
CA SER A 162 -9.72 3.89 5.55
C SER A 162 -10.42 4.74 6.61
N ALA A 163 -9.66 5.39 7.51
CA ALA A 163 -10.22 6.30 8.50
C ALA A 163 -10.89 7.52 7.84
N ALA A 164 -10.23 8.15 6.86
CA ALA A 164 -10.79 9.30 6.15
C ALA A 164 -12.08 8.94 5.39
N VAL A 165 -12.08 7.79 4.71
CA VAL A 165 -13.25 7.25 4.00
C VAL A 165 -14.38 6.93 4.99
N LEU A 166 -14.08 6.25 6.09
CA LEU A 166 -15.07 5.92 7.12
C LEU A 166 -15.70 7.19 7.70
N VAL A 167 -14.91 8.22 8.00
CA VAL A 167 -15.42 9.51 8.46
C VAL A 167 -16.31 10.17 7.40
N GLY A 168 -15.88 10.20 6.12
CA GLY A 168 -16.69 10.74 5.02
C GLY A 168 -18.03 10.03 4.88
N LEU A 169 -18.03 8.69 4.91
CA LEU A 169 -19.24 7.87 4.82
C LEU A 169 -20.15 8.03 6.05
N LEU A 170 -19.59 8.09 7.25
CA LEU A 170 -20.36 8.32 8.48
C LEU A 170 -20.98 9.71 8.50
N LEU A 171 -20.25 10.73 8.04
CA LEU A 171 -20.79 12.08 7.94
C LEU A 171 -21.94 12.16 6.92
N ASN A 172 -21.80 11.50 5.77
CA ASN A 172 -22.87 11.41 4.77
C ASN A 172 -24.10 10.67 5.34
N THR A 173 -23.90 9.51 5.98
CA THR A 173 -25.01 8.68 6.50
C THR A 173 -25.72 9.25 7.72
N LEU A 174 -24.99 9.84 8.67
CA LEU A 174 -25.57 10.31 9.93
C LEU A 174 -26.11 11.74 9.83
N PHE A 175 -25.51 12.58 8.99
CA PHE A 175 -25.84 14.01 8.91
C PHE A 175 -26.36 14.44 7.54
N GLY A 176 -26.43 13.54 6.56
CA GLY A 176 -26.88 13.85 5.20
C GLY A 176 -25.89 14.74 4.42
N TRP A 177 -24.63 14.81 4.86
CA TRP A 177 -23.62 15.65 4.23
C TRP A 177 -23.03 14.98 2.99
N SER A 178 -23.76 15.07 1.87
CA SER A 178 -23.37 14.49 0.58
C SER A 178 -22.02 14.99 0.06
N TRP A 179 -21.57 16.18 0.48
CA TRP A 179 -20.26 16.72 0.14
C TRP A 179 -19.09 16.09 0.92
N ALA A 180 -19.36 15.40 2.04
CA ALA A 180 -18.31 14.80 2.86
C ALA A 180 -17.58 13.66 2.15
N ASP A 181 -18.31 12.88 1.34
CA ASP A 181 -17.77 11.79 0.54
C ASP A 181 -16.77 12.26 -0.53
N PRO A 182 -17.10 13.20 -1.45
CA PRO A 182 -16.14 13.71 -2.41
C PRO A 182 -14.98 14.46 -1.74
N VAL A 183 -15.19 15.12 -0.59
CA VAL A 183 -14.07 15.71 0.17
C VAL A 183 -13.12 14.63 0.73
N ALA A 184 -13.64 13.51 1.25
CA ALA A 184 -12.80 12.38 1.64
C ALA A 184 -12.06 11.79 0.43
N GLY A 185 -12.70 11.70 -0.74
CA GLY A 185 -12.06 11.34 -2.00
C GLY A 185 -10.92 12.29 -2.38
N LEU A 186 -11.09 13.60 -2.21
CA LEU A 186 -10.04 14.58 -2.46
C LEU A 186 -8.85 14.43 -1.48
N VAL A 187 -9.09 13.97 -0.25
CA VAL A 187 -7.98 13.60 0.65
C VAL A 187 -7.17 12.46 0.04
N VAL A 188 -7.82 11.41 -0.49
CA VAL A 188 -7.14 10.31 -1.21
C VAL A 188 -6.32 10.85 -2.38
N VAL A 189 -6.86 11.80 -3.16
CA VAL A 189 -6.13 12.46 -4.26
C VAL A 189 -4.84 13.12 -3.76
N VAL A 190 -4.90 13.89 -2.68
CA VAL A 190 -3.72 14.59 -2.13
C VAL A 190 -2.64 13.58 -1.74
N PHE A 191 -3.03 12.47 -1.10
CA PHE A 191 -2.09 11.40 -0.75
C PHE A 191 -1.50 10.74 -2.01
N ALA A 192 -2.34 10.34 -2.97
CA ALA A 192 -1.90 9.71 -4.21
C ALA A 192 -0.92 10.61 -5.00
N VAL A 193 -1.19 11.92 -5.10
CA VAL A 193 -0.25 12.85 -5.77
C VAL A 193 1.08 12.92 -5.04
N ARG A 194 1.08 12.96 -3.70
CA ARG A 194 2.33 12.98 -2.91
C ARG A 194 3.14 11.71 -3.12
N GLU A 195 2.52 10.54 -2.99
CA GLU A 195 3.17 9.24 -3.22
C GLU A 195 3.67 9.10 -4.66
N GLY A 196 2.87 9.54 -5.64
CA GLY A 196 3.26 9.56 -7.05
C GLY A 196 4.48 10.43 -7.32
N LEU A 197 4.58 11.60 -6.67
CA LEU A 197 5.75 12.48 -6.77
C LEU A 197 6.99 11.87 -6.10
N GLU A 198 6.84 11.25 -4.92
CA GLU A 198 7.94 10.58 -4.22
C GLU A 198 8.49 9.41 -5.05
N ALA A 199 7.60 8.58 -5.61
CA ALA A 199 7.96 7.49 -6.53
C ALA A 199 8.61 8.00 -7.82
N TRP A 200 8.10 9.10 -8.41
CA TRP A 200 8.63 9.68 -9.65
C TRP A 200 10.03 10.31 -9.49
N ARG A 201 10.26 11.00 -8.36
CA ARG A 201 11.56 11.60 -8.03
C ARG A 201 12.63 10.54 -7.74
N GLY A 202 12.21 9.29 -7.50
CA GLY A 202 13.12 8.25 -7.09
C GLY A 202 13.78 8.57 -5.76
N ASP A 203 13.12 9.30 -4.86
CA ASP A 203 13.64 9.61 -3.51
C ASP A 203 13.80 8.35 -2.62
N ALA A 204 13.44 7.17 -3.15
CA ALA A 204 13.98 5.87 -2.75
C ALA A 204 15.52 5.76 -2.86
N CYS A 205 16.19 6.69 -3.57
CA CYS A 205 17.65 6.80 -3.70
C CYS A 205 18.40 7.13 -2.39
N LYS A 206 17.73 7.24 -1.23
CA LYS A 206 18.40 7.20 0.09
C LYS A 206 18.26 5.89 0.85
N GLN A 207 17.66 4.88 0.23
CA GLN A 207 17.77 3.49 0.65
C GLN A 207 17.75 2.62 -0.60
N PRO A 208 18.91 2.43 -1.27
CA PRO A 208 18.97 1.47 -2.36
C PRO A 208 18.56 0.12 -1.77
N VAL A 209 17.67 -0.58 -2.46
CA VAL A 209 17.17 -1.87 -1.97
C VAL A 209 18.32 -2.88 -1.79
N ALA A 210 19.48 -2.65 -2.43
CA ALA A 210 20.75 -3.35 -2.20
C ALA A 210 21.42 -3.10 -0.82
N ALA A 211 21.22 -1.93 -0.18
CA ALA A 211 21.60 -1.71 1.22
C ALA A 211 20.58 -2.33 2.20
N LEU A 212 19.41 -2.71 1.70
CA LEU A 212 18.28 -3.27 2.46
C LEU A 212 18.12 -4.79 2.35
N THR A 213 18.88 -5.45 1.47
CA THR A 213 18.95 -6.92 1.35
C THR A 213 20.17 -7.53 2.06
N GLY A 214 21.11 -6.71 2.53
CA GLY A 214 22.28 -7.18 3.28
C GLY A 214 23.22 -8.09 2.46
N GLU A 215 23.21 -7.98 1.13
CA GLU A 215 24.05 -8.78 0.22
C GLU A 215 25.49 -8.26 0.05
N ARG A 216 25.97 -7.45 0.99
CA ARG A 216 27.42 -7.26 1.19
C ARG A 216 27.84 -7.68 2.58
N ALA A 217 28.12 -8.98 2.71
CA ALA A 217 29.29 -9.41 3.46
C ALA A 217 30.20 -10.14 2.49
N ALA A 218 31.41 -9.61 2.30
CA ALA A 218 32.50 -10.11 1.48
C ALA A 218 32.36 -9.92 -0.04
N ASP A 219 32.68 -8.72 -0.52
CA ASP A 219 33.95 -8.60 -1.22
C ASP A 219 34.50 -7.18 -1.14
N ALA A 220 35.79 -7.11 -0.83
CA ALA A 220 36.57 -5.90 -0.77
C ALA A 220 36.60 -5.24 -2.16
N CYS A 221 36.43 -3.93 -2.19
CA CYS A 221 37.20 -3.07 -3.08
C CYS A 221 37.20 -1.67 -2.49
N ASP A 222 38.34 -1.34 -1.88
CA ASP A 222 39.05 -0.08 -2.07
C ASP A 222 38.51 0.74 -3.24
N CYS A 223 38.24 2.03 -3.04
CA CYS A 223 38.27 3.00 -4.13
C CYS A 223 38.58 4.40 -3.60
N CYS A 224 39.70 4.91 -4.09
CA CYS A 224 39.87 6.30 -4.52
C CYS A 224 38.67 6.85 -5.31
#